data_AF-A0A1C7LQQ1-F1
#
_entry.id   AF-A0A1C7LQQ1-F1
#
_cell.length_a   1.000
_cell.length_b   1.000
_cell.length_c   1.000
_cell.angle_alpha   90.00
_cell.angle_beta   90.00
_cell.angle_gamma   90.00
#
_symmetry.space_group_name_H-M   'P 1'
#
loop_
_entity.id
_entity.type
_entity.pdbx_description
1 polymer ?
#
loop_
_entity_poly.entity_id
_entity_poly.type
_entity_poly.pdbx_seq_one_letter_code
_entity_poly.pdbx_strand_id
1 'polypeptide(L)'
;MTTNTSGSKRWTYFHSALQLAIQRSAHKWTYEDFAECFSLWCEEQPENASGVFTIISGGLESLITKNCEELLQRYDVKDNLDNLHAVVTAARARKQTAYDGKDVWREDLQPKAAVQARTVPLLEKEKERLLVELKQVRHALDEENLALQSEMQNNVRKREEVDAETSRLLDIVDQAFARWENLPMEEIQSWTLQTAESTSRLA
;
A
#
# COMPACT_ATOMS: atom_id res chain seq x y z
N MET A 1 11.22 -21.39 -13.03
CA MET A 1 10.48 -20.16 -13.35
C MET A 1 10.51 -19.97 -14.85
N THR A 2 9.51 -20.52 -15.55
CA THR A 2 9.40 -20.46 -17.01
C THR A 2 8.73 -19.15 -17.40
N THR A 3 9.50 -18.18 -17.85
CA THR A 3 8.99 -16.93 -18.43
C THR A 3 8.19 -17.28 -19.68
N ASN A 4 6.86 -17.14 -19.65
CA ASN A 4 6.03 -17.22 -20.85
C ASN A 4 6.53 -16.17 -21.85
N THR A 5 7.26 -16.62 -22.86
CA THR A 5 7.76 -15.81 -23.98
C THR A 5 6.67 -15.41 -24.97
N SER A 6 5.45 -15.93 -24.80
CA SER A 6 4.28 -15.53 -25.57
C SER A 6 3.78 -14.14 -25.14
N GLY A 7 4.35 -13.11 -25.77
CA GLY A 7 3.78 -11.75 -25.75
C GLY A 7 2.37 -11.71 -26.34
N SER A 8 1.76 -10.52 -26.39
CA SER A 8 0.43 -10.37 -26.98
C SER A 8 0.35 -10.83 -28.44
N LYS A 9 -0.86 -11.11 -28.92
CA LYS A 9 -1.08 -11.42 -30.35
C LYS A 9 -0.46 -10.36 -31.26
N ARG A 10 -0.53 -9.08 -30.86
CA ARG A 10 0.05 -7.95 -31.61
C ARG A 10 1.57 -8.05 -31.67
N TRP A 11 2.23 -8.35 -30.55
CA TRP A 11 3.67 -8.62 -30.52
C TRP A 11 4.04 -9.77 -31.44
N THR A 12 3.33 -10.90 -31.37
CA THR A 12 3.61 -12.07 -32.21
C THR A 12 3.55 -11.74 -33.71
N TYR A 13 2.50 -11.02 -34.15
CA TYR A 13 2.38 -10.60 -35.55
C TYR A 13 3.47 -9.60 -35.97
N PHE A 14 3.80 -8.65 -35.10
CA PHE A 14 4.86 -7.69 -35.37
C PHE A 14 6.22 -8.38 -35.51
N HIS A 15 6.57 -9.24 -34.55
CA HIS A 15 7.83 -9.94 -34.52
C HIS A 15 7.97 -10.93 -35.69
N SER A 16 6.89 -11.64 -36.04
CA SER A 16 6.92 -12.57 -37.19
C SER A 16 7.07 -11.84 -38.52
N ALA A 17 6.37 -10.70 -38.70
CA ALA A 17 6.52 -9.87 -39.89
C ALA A 17 7.94 -9.28 -40.00
N LEU A 18 8.53 -8.86 -38.87
CA LEU A 18 9.90 -8.36 -38.83
C LEU A 18 10.90 -9.45 -39.22
N GLN A 19 10.82 -10.65 -38.64
CA GLN A 19 11.71 -11.75 -39.01
C GLN A 19 11.58 -12.14 -40.48
N LEU A 20 10.36 -12.18 -41.01
CA LEU A 20 10.15 -12.43 -42.45
C LEU A 20 10.80 -11.35 -43.32
N ALA A 21 10.74 -10.08 -42.91
CA ALA A 21 11.39 -9.00 -43.62
C ALA A 21 12.92 -9.12 -43.58
N ILE A 22 13.48 -9.50 -42.43
CA ILE A 22 14.93 -9.74 -42.25
C ILE A 22 15.37 -10.87 -43.20
N GLN A 23 14.69 -12.01 -43.17
CA GLN A 23 14.98 -13.15 -44.05
C GLN A 23 14.92 -12.74 -45.52
N ARG A 24 13.84 -12.05 -45.94
CA ARG A 24 13.71 -11.58 -47.32
C ARG A 24 14.79 -10.59 -47.72
N SER A 25 15.27 -9.76 -46.80
CA SER A 25 16.33 -8.79 -47.09
C SER A 25 17.71 -9.43 -47.18
N ALA A 26 18.01 -10.40 -46.31
CA ALA A 26 19.29 -11.09 -46.28
C ALA A 26 19.47 -12.03 -47.48
N HIS A 27 18.38 -12.64 -47.94
CA HIS A 27 18.36 -13.61 -49.06
C HIS A 27 17.84 -13.03 -50.38
N LYS A 28 17.76 -11.69 -50.52
CA LYS A 28 17.28 -11.05 -51.75
C LYS A 28 18.25 -11.22 -52.92
N TRP A 29 19.54 -11.27 -52.62
CA TRP A 29 20.61 -11.44 -53.59
C TRP A 29 21.01 -12.92 -53.61
N THR A 30 21.17 -13.46 -54.81
CA THR A 30 21.48 -14.88 -55.00
C THR A 30 22.99 -15.09 -55.16
N TYR A 31 23.40 -16.36 -55.15
CA TYR A 31 24.77 -16.70 -55.51
C TYR A 31 25.10 -16.31 -56.97
N GLU A 32 24.09 -16.28 -57.85
CA GLU A 32 24.25 -15.85 -59.24
C GLU A 32 24.59 -14.35 -59.30
N ASP A 33 23.86 -13.50 -58.55
CA ASP A 33 24.15 -12.07 -58.43
C ASP A 33 25.57 -11.82 -57.89
N PHE A 34 26.01 -12.66 -56.95
CA PHE A 34 27.36 -12.62 -56.39
C PHE A 34 28.42 -13.03 -57.41
N ALA A 35 28.18 -14.11 -58.17
CA ALA A 35 29.09 -14.61 -59.18
C ALA A 35 29.23 -13.65 -60.37
N GLU A 36 28.17 -12.92 -60.74
CA GLU A 36 28.24 -11.86 -61.75
C GLU A 36 29.20 -10.74 -61.32
N CYS A 37 29.22 -10.39 -60.03
CA CYS A 37 30.08 -9.34 -59.50
C CYS A 37 31.54 -9.79 -59.28
N PHE A 38 31.77 -11.10 -59.10
CA PHE A 38 33.07 -11.68 -58.76
C PHE A 38 33.43 -12.90 -59.65
N SER A 39 33.18 -12.78 -60.96
CA SER A 39 33.27 -13.90 -61.91
C SER A 39 34.60 -14.63 -61.91
N LEU A 40 35.72 -13.91 -62.01
CA LEU A 40 37.08 -14.46 -61.97
C LEU A 40 37.34 -15.33 -60.72
N TRP A 41 36.89 -14.88 -59.56
CA TRP A 41 37.13 -15.59 -58.31
C TRP A 41 36.21 -16.80 -58.15
N CYS A 42 34.95 -16.67 -58.58
CA CYS A 42 33.99 -17.78 -58.60
C CYS A 42 34.40 -18.89 -59.57
N GLU A 43 35.07 -18.56 -60.68
CA GLU A 43 35.63 -19.53 -61.63
C GLU A 43 36.89 -20.23 -61.08
N GLU A 44 37.77 -19.49 -60.40
CA GLU A 44 39.01 -20.04 -59.83
C GLU A 44 38.77 -20.91 -58.59
N GLN A 45 37.82 -20.54 -57.72
CA GLN A 45 37.54 -21.23 -56.45
C GLN A 45 36.04 -21.28 -56.11
N PRO A 46 35.26 -22.13 -56.82
CA PRO A 46 33.80 -22.18 -56.68
C PRO A 46 33.33 -22.60 -55.27
N GLU A 47 34.00 -23.57 -54.66
CA GLU A 47 33.67 -24.05 -53.31
C GLU A 47 33.88 -22.97 -52.24
N ASN A 48 34.97 -22.20 -52.35
CA ASN A 48 35.27 -21.12 -51.39
C ASN A 48 34.32 -19.93 -51.58
N ALA A 49 34.00 -19.57 -52.84
CA ALA A 49 33.08 -18.48 -53.13
C ALA A 49 31.66 -18.78 -52.61
N SER A 50 31.17 -20.01 -52.81
CA SER A 50 29.88 -20.48 -52.26
C SER A 50 29.86 -20.49 -50.73
N GLY A 51 30.95 -20.95 -50.11
CA GLY A 51 31.13 -20.90 -48.66
C GLY A 51 31.06 -19.48 -48.11
N VAL A 52 31.77 -18.54 -48.74
CA VAL A 52 31.78 -17.12 -48.33
C VAL A 52 30.41 -16.47 -48.53
N PHE A 53 29.73 -16.72 -49.64
CA PHE A 53 28.35 -16.24 -49.86
C PHE A 53 27.41 -16.67 -48.73
N THR A 54 27.47 -17.95 -48.35
CA THR A 54 26.64 -18.52 -47.28
C THR A 54 26.96 -17.87 -45.93
N ILE A 55 28.25 -17.64 -45.65
CA ILE A 55 28.71 -16.97 -44.42
C ILE A 55 28.22 -15.52 -44.38
N ILE A 56 28.29 -14.77 -45.49
CA ILE A 56 27.84 -13.38 -45.55
C ILE A 56 26.33 -13.31 -45.36
N SER A 57 25.56 -14.14 -46.07
CA SER A 57 24.10 -14.16 -45.96
C SER A 57 23.62 -14.51 -44.54
N GLY A 58 24.20 -15.55 -43.93
CA GLY A 58 23.89 -15.91 -42.54
C GLY A 58 24.37 -14.89 -41.51
N GLY A 59 25.55 -14.29 -41.74
CA GLY A 59 26.10 -13.25 -40.89
C GLY A 59 25.27 -11.96 -40.92
N LEU A 60 24.80 -11.56 -42.11
CA LEU A 60 23.92 -10.41 -42.29
C LEU A 60 22.58 -10.62 -41.58
N GLU A 61 21.96 -11.80 -41.74
CA GLU A 61 20.71 -12.16 -41.05
C GLU A 61 20.89 -12.09 -39.52
N SER A 62 21.97 -12.69 -39.00
CA SER A 62 22.26 -12.69 -37.56
C SER A 62 22.53 -11.28 -37.01
N LEU A 63 23.31 -10.47 -37.73
CA LEU A 63 23.64 -9.10 -37.33
C LEU A 63 22.40 -8.20 -37.31
N ILE A 64 21.57 -8.26 -38.35
CA ILE A 64 20.32 -7.48 -38.42
C ILE A 64 19.38 -7.92 -37.29
N THR A 65 19.21 -9.23 -37.10
CA THR A 65 18.35 -9.77 -36.02
C THR A 65 18.80 -9.26 -34.66
N LYS A 66 20.10 -9.38 -34.35
CA LYS A 66 20.66 -8.91 -33.09
C LYS A 66 20.44 -7.41 -32.87
N ASN A 67 20.76 -6.58 -33.86
CA ASN A 67 20.58 -5.12 -33.77
C ASN A 67 19.10 -4.75 -33.58
N CYS A 68 18.19 -5.43 -34.27
CA CYS A 68 16.76 -5.23 -34.10
C CYS A 68 16.31 -5.64 -32.70
N GLU A 69 16.74 -6.79 -32.18
CA GLU A 69 16.40 -7.24 -30.83
C GLU A 69 16.91 -6.27 -29.75
N GLU A 70 18.14 -5.77 -29.89
CA GLU A 70 18.70 -4.74 -29.00
C GLU A 70 17.87 -3.44 -29.02
N LEU A 71 17.43 -2.99 -30.20
CA LEU A 71 16.55 -1.82 -30.31
C LEU A 71 15.18 -2.08 -29.68
N LEU A 72 14.58 -3.25 -29.92
CA LEU A 72 13.30 -3.61 -29.35
C LEU A 72 13.35 -3.68 -27.82
N GLN A 73 14.46 -4.15 -27.26
CA GLN A 73 14.69 -4.15 -25.82
C GLN A 73 14.93 -2.74 -25.28
N ARG A 74 15.74 -1.92 -25.97
CA ARG A 74 16.06 -0.55 -25.53
C ARG A 74 14.82 0.34 -25.43
N TYR A 75 13.87 0.17 -26.35
CA TYR A 75 12.62 0.94 -26.37
C TYR A 75 11.44 0.22 -25.71
N ASP A 76 11.69 -0.93 -25.07
CA ASP A 76 10.68 -1.72 -24.39
C ASP A 76 9.42 -1.98 -25.27
N VAL A 77 9.67 -2.30 -26.54
CA VAL A 77 8.62 -2.33 -27.57
C VAL A 77 7.63 -3.44 -27.31
N LYS A 78 8.10 -4.56 -26.75
CA LYS A 78 7.25 -5.69 -26.40
C LYS A 78 6.18 -5.28 -25.38
N ASP A 79 6.60 -4.70 -24.24
CA ASP A 79 5.66 -4.33 -23.18
C ASP A 79 4.74 -3.20 -23.63
N ASN A 80 5.25 -2.25 -24.42
CA ASN A 80 4.44 -1.20 -25.04
C ASN A 80 3.37 -1.75 -26.00
N LEU A 81 3.70 -2.73 -26.84
CA LEU A 81 2.74 -3.37 -27.74
C LEU A 81 1.73 -4.24 -26.98
N ASP A 82 2.15 -4.88 -25.89
CA ASP A 82 1.29 -5.68 -25.03
C ASP A 82 0.30 -4.78 -24.26
N ASN A 83 0.76 -3.65 -23.73
CA ASN A 83 -0.09 -2.61 -23.14
C ASN A 83 -1.10 -2.07 -24.15
N LEU A 84 -0.65 -1.76 -25.37
CA LEU A 84 -1.55 -1.32 -26.44
C LEU A 84 -2.59 -2.41 -26.79
N HIS A 85 -2.18 -3.68 -26.83
CA HIS A 85 -3.10 -4.78 -27.08
C HIS A 85 -4.17 -4.89 -25.98
N ALA A 86 -3.77 -4.77 -24.72
CA ALA A 86 -4.68 -4.78 -23.57
C ALA A 86 -5.68 -3.62 -23.65
N VAL A 87 -5.21 -2.39 -23.88
CA VAL A 87 -6.06 -1.19 -24.01
C VAL A 87 -7.08 -1.34 -25.14
N VAL A 88 -6.64 -1.78 -26.33
CA VAL A 88 -7.54 -1.98 -27.48
C VAL A 88 -8.57 -3.07 -27.21
N THR A 89 -8.17 -4.16 -26.55
CA THR A 89 -9.09 -5.25 -26.20
C THR A 89 -10.14 -4.79 -25.19
N ALA A 90 -9.73 -4.06 -24.16
CA ALA A 90 -10.64 -3.46 -23.19
C ALA A 90 -11.60 -2.45 -23.85
N ALA A 91 -11.08 -1.59 -24.74
CA ALA A 91 -11.91 -0.63 -25.48
C ALA A 91 -12.94 -1.32 -26.39
N ARG A 92 -12.54 -2.41 -27.08
CA ARG A 92 -13.47 -3.22 -27.89
C ARG A 92 -14.57 -3.86 -27.05
N ALA A 93 -14.22 -4.41 -25.88
CA ALA A 93 -15.20 -4.97 -24.95
C ALA A 93 -16.20 -3.90 -24.47
N ARG A 94 -15.72 -2.71 -24.08
CA ARG A 94 -16.58 -1.57 -23.69
C ARG A 94 -17.48 -1.07 -24.81
N LYS A 95 -16.99 -1.09 -26.06
CA LYS A 95 -17.78 -0.74 -27.23
C LYS A 95 -18.92 -1.73 -27.47
N GLN A 96 -18.70 -3.03 -27.25
CA GLN A 96 -19.74 -4.05 -27.38
C GLN A 96 -20.86 -3.87 -26.34
N THR A 97 -20.53 -3.35 -25.16
CA THR A 97 -21.51 -3.05 -24.10
C THR A 97 -22.15 -1.66 -24.23
N ALA A 98 -21.92 -0.94 -25.35
CA ALA A 98 -22.43 0.43 -25.58
C ALA A 98 -22.10 1.43 -24.45
N TYR A 99 -20.90 1.33 -23.87
CA TYR A 99 -20.47 2.21 -22.77
C TYR A 99 -20.19 3.63 -23.26
N ASP A 100 -20.94 4.63 -22.77
CA ASP A 100 -20.71 6.07 -22.99
C ASP A 100 -20.25 6.76 -21.69
N GLY A 101 -19.06 6.39 -21.23
CA GLY A 101 -18.43 6.97 -20.03
C GLY A 101 -17.80 8.33 -20.27
N LYS A 102 -17.53 9.04 -19.17
CA LYS A 102 -16.80 10.34 -19.17
C LYS A 102 -15.31 10.21 -19.51
N ASP A 103 -14.79 8.99 -19.52
CA ASP A 103 -13.41 8.63 -19.87
C ASP A 103 -13.24 8.27 -21.35
N VAL A 104 -14.31 8.34 -22.15
CA VAL A 104 -14.26 8.11 -23.60
C VAL A 104 -13.65 9.33 -24.29
N TRP A 105 -12.60 9.09 -25.09
CA TRP A 105 -11.98 10.13 -25.90
C TRP A 105 -12.95 10.67 -26.96
N ARG A 106 -12.98 11.99 -27.13
CA ARG A 106 -13.77 12.72 -28.14
C ARG A 106 -12.87 13.76 -28.80
N GLU A 107 -13.12 14.09 -30.06
CA GLU A 107 -12.31 15.09 -30.78
C GLU A 107 -12.34 16.47 -30.10
N ASP A 108 -13.49 16.86 -29.53
CA ASP A 108 -13.66 18.11 -28.79
C ASP A 108 -13.35 17.99 -27.27
N LEU A 109 -12.52 17.03 -26.87
CA LEU A 109 -12.23 16.79 -25.45
C LEU A 109 -11.40 17.95 -24.87
N GLN A 110 -12.01 18.74 -23.99
CA GLN A 110 -11.29 19.79 -23.27
C GLN A 110 -10.15 19.21 -22.43
N PRO A 111 -8.97 19.85 -22.38
CA PRO A 111 -7.83 19.36 -21.58
C PRO A 111 -8.17 19.09 -20.11
N LYS A 112 -9.07 19.91 -19.53
CA LYS A 112 -9.57 19.72 -18.16
C LYS A 112 -10.29 18.37 -17.99
N ALA A 113 -11.10 17.96 -18.96
CA ALA A 113 -11.83 16.70 -18.91
C ALA A 113 -10.86 15.50 -18.99
N ALA A 114 -9.82 15.59 -19.84
CA ALA A 114 -8.78 14.57 -19.91
C ALA A 114 -8.00 14.41 -18.59
N VAL A 115 -7.65 15.53 -17.94
CA VAL A 115 -7.00 15.51 -16.61
C VAL A 115 -7.94 14.92 -15.56
N GLN A 116 -9.20 15.34 -15.53
CA GLN A 116 -10.18 14.84 -14.57
C GLN A 116 -10.41 13.33 -14.70
N ALA A 117 -10.48 12.80 -15.93
CA ALA A 117 -10.64 11.36 -16.15
C ALA A 117 -9.51 10.52 -15.50
N ARG A 118 -8.31 11.09 -15.38
CA ARG A 118 -7.17 10.45 -14.70
C ARG A 118 -7.14 10.73 -13.20
N THR A 119 -7.42 11.97 -12.79
CA THR A 119 -7.22 12.41 -11.42
C THR A 119 -8.38 12.02 -10.49
N VAL A 120 -9.62 12.04 -10.98
CA VAL A 120 -10.80 11.73 -10.15
C VAL A 120 -10.75 10.31 -9.57
N PRO A 121 -10.44 9.24 -10.34
CA PRO A 121 -10.34 7.89 -9.77
C PRO A 121 -9.25 7.75 -8.69
N LEU A 122 -8.16 8.52 -8.80
CA LEU A 122 -7.12 8.53 -7.77
C LEU A 122 -7.62 9.23 -6.51
N LEU A 123 -8.27 10.39 -6.65
CA LEU A 123 -8.85 11.12 -5.53
C LEU A 123 -9.96 10.34 -4.83
N GLU A 124 -10.76 9.57 -5.56
CA GLU A 124 -11.79 8.70 -5.00
C GLU A 124 -11.19 7.58 -4.14
N LYS A 125 -10.11 6.93 -4.62
CA LYS A 125 -9.37 5.92 -3.82
C LYS A 125 -8.76 6.51 -2.55
N GLU A 126 -8.18 7.69 -2.66
CA GLU A 126 -7.60 8.40 -1.52
C GLU A 126 -8.66 8.81 -0.50
N LYS A 127 -9.80 9.32 -0.98
CA LYS A 127 -10.98 9.62 -0.14
C LYS A 127 -11.45 8.37 0.60
N GLU A 128 -11.57 7.23 -0.09
CA GLU A 128 -12.00 5.98 0.51
C GLU A 128 -11.03 5.52 1.60
N ARG A 129 -9.71 5.59 1.35
CA ARG A 129 -8.67 5.31 2.36
C ARG A 129 -8.84 6.18 3.60
N LEU A 130 -8.96 7.49 3.43
CA LEU A 130 -9.10 8.44 4.55
C LEU A 130 -10.40 8.20 5.33
N LEU A 131 -11.49 7.82 4.68
CA LEU A 131 -12.73 7.47 5.36
C LEU A 131 -12.60 6.20 6.21
N VAL A 132 -11.84 5.22 5.74
CA VAL A 132 -11.54 4.00 6.52
C VAL A 132 -10.71 4.35 7.75
N GLU A 133 -9.66 5.15 7.57
CA GLU A 133 -8.79 5.60 8.67
C GLU A 133 -9.56 6.42 9.71
N LEU A 134 -10.39 7.38 9.27
CA LEU A 134 -11.25 8.14 10.18
C LEU A 134 -12.21 7.27 10.98
N LYS A 135 -12.78 6.22 10.36
CA LYS A 135 -13.66 5.28 11.08
C LYS A 135 -12.89 4.50 12.13
N GLN A 136 -11.66 4.07 11.83
CA GLN A 136 -10.81 3.35 12.78
C GLN A 136 -10.43 4.24 13.96
N VAL A 137 -9.97 5.46 13.70
CA VAL A 137 -9.60 6.42 14.76
C VAL A 137 -10.80 6.77 15.62
N ARG A 138 -11.98 7.01 15.01
CA ARG A 138 -13.20 7.32 15.78
C ARG A 138 -13.60 6.15 16.67
N HIS A 139 -13.54 4.93 16.16
CA HIS A 139 -13.87 3.74 16.95
C HIS A 139 -12.94 3.59 18.16
N ALA A 140 -11.63 3.74 17.95
CA ALA A 140 -10.66 3.67 19.05
C ALA A 140 -10.91 4.74 20.12
N LEU A 141 -11.26 5.97 19.69
CA LEU A 141 -11.58 7.06 20.61
C LEU A 141 -12.89 6.81 21.37
N ASP A 142 -13.90 6.26 20.72
CA ASP A 142 -15.18 5.90 21.37
C ASP A 142 -14.97 4.83 22.44
N GLU A 143 -14.12 3.82 22.17
CA GLU A 143 -13.73 2.79 23.15
C GLU A 143 -12.95 3.36 24.33
N GLU A 144 -11.97 4.23 24.07
CA GLU A 144 -11.17 4.89 25.11
C GLU A 144 -12.06 5.78 26.00
N ASN A 145 -12.94 6.58 25.40
CA ASN A 145 -13.87 7.43 26.13
C ASN A 145 -14.81 6.60 27.02
N LEU A 146 -15.32 5.48 26.51
CA LEU A 146 -16.17 4.58 27.30
C LEU A 146 -15.42 3.99 28.50
N ALA A 147 -14.17 3.59 28.30
CA ALA A 147 -13.31 3.07 29.37
C ALA A 147 -13.03 4.14 30.44
N LEU A 148 -12.64 5.35 30.02
CA LEU A 148 -12.39 6.48 30.91
C LEU A 148 -13.65 6.90 31.67
N GLN A 149 -14.82 6.89 31.02
CA GLN A 149 -16.08 7.21 31.68
C GLN A 149 -16.41 6.18 32.77
N SER A 150 -16.19 4.89 32.50
CA SER A 150 -16.36 3.82 33.48
C SER A 150 -15.39 3.97 34.66
N GLU A 151 -14.13 4.29 34.40
CA GLU A 151 -13.14 4.56 35.44
C GLU A 151 -13.53 5.75 36.31
N MET A 152 -13.94 6.86 35.70
CA MET A 152 -14.41 8.05 36.40
C MET A 152 -15.59 7.74 37.32
N GLN A 153 -16.60 7.00 36.84
CA GLN A 153 -17.75 6.59 37.64
C GLN A 153 -17.34 5.72 38.83
N ASN A 154 -16.41 4.78 38.63
CA ASN A 154 -15.89 3.95 39.71
C ASN A 154 -15.12 4.78 40.75
N ASN A 155 -14.33 5.76 40.31
CA ASN A 155 -13.57 6.63 41.21
C ASN A 155 -14.50 7.54 42.02
N VAL A 156 -15.55 8.09 41.41
CA VAL A 156 -16.59 8.86 42.12
C VAL A 156 -17.26 7.99 43.18
N ARG A 157 -17.69 6.76 42.83
CA ARG A 157 -18.33 5.86 43.80
C ARG A 157 -17.43 5.52 44.99
N LYS A 158 -16.16 5.19 44.73
CA LYS A 158 -15.17 4.92 45.79
C LYS A 158 -14.97 6.14 46.69
N ARG A 159 -14.95 7.35 46.10
CA ARG A 159 -14.82 8.58 46.86
C ARG A 159 -16.04 8.82 47.75
N GLU A 160 -17.25 8.63 47.23
CA GLU A 160 -18.50 8.73 48.01
C GLU A 160 -18.53 7.73 49.17
N GLU A 161 -18.09 6.48 48.94
CA GLU A 161 -17.97 5.45 49.98
C GLU A 161 -16.98 5.89 51.09
N VAL A 162 -15.82 6.43 50.72
CA VAL A 162 -14.82 6.94 51.67
C VAL A 162 -15.30 8.17 52.43
N ASP A 163 -15.96 9.11 51.75
CA ASP A 163 -16.50 10.33 52.35
C ASP A 163 -17.62 9.97 53.36
N ALA A 164 -18.45 8.98 53.05
CA ALA A 164 -19.48 8.47 53.96
C ALA A 164 -18.88 7.81 55.21
N GLU A 165 -17.88 6.96 55.05
CA GLU A 165 -17.21 6.32 56.19
C GLU A 165 -16.43 7.34 57.05
N THR A 166 -15.78 8.31 56.40
CA THR A 166 -15.08 9.40 57.10
C THR A 166 -16.05 10.23 57.93
N SER A 167 -17.22 10.58 57.36
CA SER A 167 -18.28 11.31 58.08
C SER A 167 -18.77 10.51 59.30
N ARG A 168 -18.97 9.20 59.14
CA ARG A 168 -19.36 8.31 60.24
C ARG A 168 -18.31 8.26 61.35
N LEU A 169 -17.02 8.22 61.00
CA LEU A 169 -15.94 8.24 61.98
C LEU A 169 -15.87 9.58 62.71
N LEU A 170 -16.06 10.70 62.01
CA LEU A 170 -16.15 12.02 62.63
C LEU A 170 -17.31 12.10 63.62
N ASP A 171 -18.48 11.58 63.27
CA ASP A 171 -19.63 11.52 64.19
C ASP A 171 -19.31 10.74 65.47
N ILE A 172 -18.53 9.66 65.37
CA ILE A 172 -18.09 8.88 66.54
C ILE A 172 -17.11 9.69 67.40
N VAL A 173 -16.18 10.41 66.77
CA VAL A 173 -15.22 11.27 67.47
C VAL A 173 -15.96 12.41 68.19
N ASP A 174 -16.92 13.04 67.54
CA ASP A 174 -17.75 14.10 68.14
C ASP A 174 -18.56 13.57 69.33
N GLN A 175 -19.12 12.36 69.22
CA GLN A 175 -19.80 11.71 70.35
C GLN A 175 -18.84 11.39 71.50
N ALA A 176 -17.63 10.92 71.21
CA ALA A 176 -16.62 10.63 72.22
C ALA A 176 -16.15 11.92 72.93
N PHE A 177 -15.95 12.98 72.17
CA PHE A 177 -15.60 14.30 72.69
C PHE A 177 -16.72 14.87 73.58
N ALA A 178 -17.97 14.80 73.14
CA ALA A 178 -19.12 15.22 73.95
C ALA A 178 -19.24 14.41 75.25
N ARG A 179 -18.95 13.11 75.23
CA ARG A 179 -18.89 12.29 76.46
C ARG A 179 -17.74 12.69 77.37
N TRP A 180 -16.58 13.04 76.80
CA TRP A 180 -15.41 13.48 77.54
C TRP A 180 -15.65 14.82 78.24
N GLU A 181 -16.27 15.80 77.56
CA GLU A 181 -16.62 17.08 78.17
C GLU A 181 -17.61 16.94 79.34
N ASN A 182 -18.48 15.94 79.28
CA ASN A 182 -19.46 15.64 80.33
C ASN A 182 -18.92 14.73 81.44
N LEU A 183 -17.62 14.39 81.44
CA LEU A 183 -17.03 13.64 82.55
C LEU A 183 -17.04 14.50 83.82
N PRO A 184 -17.43 13.96 84.98
CA PRO A 184 -17.45 14.70 86.23
C PRO A 184 -16.03 14.91 86.75
N MET A 185 -15.34 15.88 86.15
CA MET A 185 -13.92 16.15 86.39
C MET A 185 -13.67 16.52 87.86
N GLU A 186 -14.61 17.23 88.49
CA GLU A 186 -14.53 17.54 89.92
C GLU A 186 -14.61 16.29 90.80
N GLU A 187 -15.47 15.33 90.46
CA GLU A 187 -15.57 14.06 91.20
C GLU A 187 -14.29 13.24 91.01
N ILE A 188 -13.77 13.17 89.79
CA ILE A 188 -12.52 12.45 89.47
C ILE A 188 -11.33 13.10 90.21
N GLN A 189 -11.24 14.43 90.23
CA GLN A 189 -10.21 15.17 90.96
C GLN A 189 -10.33 14.94 92.47
N SER A 190 -11.55 14.98 93.01
CA SER A 190 -11.80 14.72 94.44
C SER A 190 -11.42 13.29 94.83
N TRP A 191 -11.75 12.29 93.99
CA TRP A 191 -11.38 10.89 94.20
C TRP A 191 -9.87 10.68 94.10
N THR A 192 -9.21 11.36 93.17
CA THR A 192 -7.75 11.31 93.01
C THR A 192 -7.04 11.91 94.21
N LEU A 193 -7.51 13.05 94.72
CA LEU A 193 -7.01 13.67 95.95
C LEU A 193 -7.21 12.76 97.17
N GLN A 194 -8.41 12.20 97.35
CA GLN A 194 -8.70 11.27 98.45
C GLN A 194 -7.83 10.00 98.38
N THR A 195 -7.60 9.47 97.19
CA THR A 195 -6.79 8.28 96.99
C THR A 195 -5.31 8.57 97.26
N ALA A 196 -4.80 9.71 96.79
CA ALA A 196 -3.43 10.17 97.07
C ALA A 196 -3.20 10.45 98.56
N GLU A 197 -4.17 11.08 99.24
CA GLU A 197 -4.13 11.28 100.69
C GLU A 197 -4.16 9.95 101.46
N SER A 198 -4.95 8.98 101.02
CA SER A 198 -5.03 7.65 101.64
C SER A 198 -3.75 6.82 101.43
N THR A 199 -3.08 6.94 100.28
CA THR A 199 -1.79 6.28 100.02
C THR A 199 -0.64 6.97 100.74
N SER A 200 -0.66 8.31 100.85
CA SER A 200 0.32 9.06 101.64
C SER A 200 0.19 8.85 103.15
N ARG A 201 -0.99 8.43 103.65
CA ARG A 201 -1.19 8.06 105.06
C ARG A 201 -0.80 6.62 105.39
N LEU A 202 -0.56 5.79 104.37
CA LEU A 202 -0.15 4.38 104.51
C LEU A 202 1.35 4.16 104.26
N ALA A 203 2.12 5.23 104.02
CA ALA A 203 3.59 5.27 103.95
C ALA A 203 4.14 6.01 105.18
#